data_AF-A0A438IVN7-F1
#
_entry.id   AF-A0A438IVN7-F1
#
_cell.length_a   1.000
_cell.length_b   1.000
_cell.length_c   1.000
_cell.angle_alpha   90.00
_cell.angle_beta   90.00
_cell.angle_gamma   90.00
#
_symmetry.space_group_name_H-M   'P 1'
#
loop_
_entity.id
_entity.type
_entity.pdbx_description
1 polymer ?
#
loop_
_entity_poly.entity_id
_entity_poly.type
_entity_poly.pdbx_seq_one_letter_code
_entity_poly.pdbx_strand_id
1 'polypeptide(L)'
;MIEEKEQEGDAKMGSLQLLNALKAKPMPKTPQSKGLMYVEALVNGKATKALVDTGATHNFVAEDEARRLELQASKKEDGSRQSFKLPSHHME
;
A
#
# COMPACT_ATOMS: atom_id res chain seq x y z
N MET A 1 13.63 -4.14 76.35
CA MET A 1 13.35 -4.99 75.19
C MET A 1 12.25 -4.28 74.43
N ILE A 2 12.58 -3.62 73.32
CA ILE A 2 11.63 -2.85 72.51
C ILE A 2 11.43 -3.68 71.25
N GLU A 3 10.21 -4.16 71.05
CA GLU A 3 9.82 -4.91 69.86
C GLU A 3 9.80 -3.97 68.66
N GLU A 4 10.68 -4.24 67.70
CA GLU A 4 10.74 -3.53 66.43
C GLU A 4 9.53 -3.94 65.58
N LYS A 5 8.63 -2.98 65.34
CA LYS A 5 7.61 -3.13 64.30
C LYS A 5 8.28 -3.02 62.94
N GLU A 6 8.35 -4.13 62.23
CA GLU A 6 8.65 -4.19 60.81
C GLU A 6 7.59 -3.37 60.04
N GLN A 7 7.92 -2.12 59.72
CA GLN A 7 7.27 -1.38 58.66
C GLN A 7 7.79 -1.91 57.33
N GLU A 8 7.25 -3.06 56.93
CA GLU A 8 7.45 -3.61 55.59
C GLU A 8 6.66 -2.75 54.59
N GLY A 9 7.39 -2.20 53.61
CA GLY A 9 6.80 -1.88 52.31
C GLY A 9 6.48 -0.43 51.98
N ASP A 10 7.29 0.56 52.39
CA ASP A 10 7.25 1.91 51.76
C ASP A 10 8.52 2.22 50.93
N ALA A 11 9.25 1.18 50.55
CA ALA A 11 10.42 1.33 49.70
C ALA A 11 10.01 1.48 48.22
N LYS A 12 9.99 2.74 47.77
CA LYS A 12 10.51 3.11 46.44
C LYS A 12 9.67 2.72 45.21
N MET A 13 8.35 2.88 45.28
CA MET A 13 7.45 2.63 44.13
C MET A 13 7.32 3.82 43.15
N GLY A 14 8.00 4.95 43.42
CA GLY A 14 7.81 6.19 42.65
C GLY A 14 8.16 6.06 41.16
N SER A 15 9.23 5.33 40.83
CA SER A 15 9.60 5.06 39.44
C SER A 15 8.60 4.11 38.76
N LEU A 16 8.05 3.13 39.48
CA LEU A 16 7.05 2.19 38.95
C LEU A 16 5.71 2.88 38.67
N GLN A 17 5.29 3.85 39.50
CA GLN A 17 4.12 4.68 39.23
C GLN A 17 4.32 5.56 37.98
N LEU A 18 5.51 6.16 37.83
CA LEU A 18 5.87 6.93 36.65
C LEU A 18 5.85 6.04 35.40
N LEU A 19 6.41 4.83 35.47
CA LEU A 19 6.39 3.83 34.39
C LEU A 19 4.97 3.38 34.04
N ASN A 20 4.08 3.23 35.01
CA ASN A 20 2.67 2.93 34.77
C ASN A 20 1.92 4.09 34.10
N ALA A 21 2.29 5.33 34.40
CA ALA A 21 1.76 6.53 33.74
C ALA A 21 2.29 6.71 32.31
N LEU A 22 3.46 6.13 32.00
CA LEU A 22 4.07 6.13 30.66
C LEU A 22 3.55 5.03 29.73
N LYS A 23 2.44 4.35 30.07
CA LYS A 23 1.76 3.44 29.13
C LYS A 23 1.57 4.18 27.81
N ALA A 24 2.32 3.74 26.80
CA ALA A 24 2.38 4.37 25.50
C ALA A 24 0.95 4.58 25.00
N LYS A 25 0.57 5.84 24.77
CA LYS A 25 -0.63 6.13 23.99
C LYS A 25 -0.47 5.35 22.68
N PRO A 26 -1.46 4.53 22.27
CA PRO A 26 -1.38 3.89 20.98
C PRO A 26 -1.20 5.02 19.97
N MET A 27 -0.06 5.01 19.28
CA MET A 27 0.18 5.90 18.17
C MET A 27 -1.05 5.77 17.29
N PRO A 28 -1.74 6.87 16.91
CA PRO A 28 -2.80 6.76 15.92
C PRO A 28 -2.15 6.04 14.76
N LYS A 29 -2.58 4.80 14.49
CA LYS A 29 -2.22 4.16 13.23
C LYS A 29 -2.77 5.15 12.23
N THR A 30 -1.89 5.90 11.58
CA THR A 30 -2.30 6.62 10.38
C THR A 30 -3.08 5.60 9.59
N PRO A 31 -4.33 5.89 9.19
CA PRO A 31 -5.01 4.99 8.29
C PRO A 31 -4.03 4.87 7.12
N GLN A 32 -3.37 3.72 6.98
CA GLN A 32 -2.82 3.37 5.68
C GLN A 32 -4.05 3.50 4.80
N SER A 33 -4.08 4.54 3.98
CA SER A 33 -5.18 4.76 3.07
C SER A 33 -5.27 3.45 2.28
N LYS A 34 -6.30 2.65 2.58
CA LYS A 34 -6.62 1.42 1.84
C LYS A 34 -7.20 1.81 0.47
N GLY A 35 -6.60 2.81 -0.15
CA GLY A 35 -6.97 3.34 -1.44
C GLY A 35 -6.27 2.54 -2.52
N LEU A 36 -6.92 2.46 -3.67
CA LEU A 36 -6.30 1.97 -4.89
C LEU A 36 -5.11 2.87 -5.25
N MET A 37 -3.98 2.27 -5.59
CA MET A 37 -2.80 2.99 -6.04
C MET A 37 -2.84 3.15 -7.55
N TYR A 38 -2.60 4.36 -8.05
CA TYR A 38 -2.52 4.64 -9.48
C TYR A 38 -1.14 5.20 -9.82
N VAL A 39 -0.65 4.88 -11.00
CA VAL A 39 0.57 5.46 -11.58
C VAL A 39 0.25 6.16 -12.89
N GLU A 40 0.93 7.27 -13.16
CA GLU A 40 0.87 7.91 -14.48
C GLU A 40 1.74 7.13 -15.46
N ALA A 41 1.17 6.83 -16.62
CA ALA A 41 1.85 6.13 -17.70
C ALA A 41 1.71 6.93 -19.00
N LEU A 42 2.74 6.88 -19.83
CA LEU A 42 2.71 7.40 -21.18
C LEU A 42 2.62 6.23 -22.15
N VAL A 43 1.49 6.10 -22.84
CA VAL A 43 1.24 5.02 -23.81
C VAL A 43 0.96 5.66 -25.15
N ASN A 44 1.74 5.31 -26.18
CA ASN A 44 1.67 5.93 -27.51
C ASN A 44 1.69 7.47 -27.46
N GLY A 45 2.51 8.06 -26.56
CA GLY A 45 2.60 9.51 -26.38
C GLY A 45 1.41 10.16 -25.67
N LYS A 46 0.44 9.37 -25.19
CA LYS A 46 -0.76 9.85 -24.47
C LYS A 46 -0.67 9.48 -23.00
N ALA A 47 -0.88 10.47 -22.13
CA ALA A 47 -0.93 10.25 -20.69
C ALA A 47 -2.17 9.43 -20.30
N THR A 48 -2.00 8.52 -19.34
CA THR A 48 -3.08 7.75 -18.72
C THR A 48 -2.73 7.39 -17.27
N LYS A 49 -3.73 6.97 -16.50
CA LYS A 49 -3.55 6.46 -15.13
C LYS A 49 -3.80 4.96 -15.12
N ALA A 50 -2.80 4.19 -14.72
CA ALA A 50 -2.90 2.75 -14.56
C ALA A 50 -3.07 2.38 -13.09
N LEU A 51 -3.99 1.45 -12.80
CA LEU A 51 -4.16 0.86 -11.48
C LEU A 51 -3.00 -0.10 -11.19
N VAL A 52 -2.41 0.00 -9.99
CA VAL A 52 -1.40 -0.94 -9.50
C VAL A 52 -2.10 -2.13 -8.85
N ASP A 53 -2.37 -3.16 -9.65
CA ASP A 53 -2.96 -4.42 -9.21
C ASP A 53 -1.90 -5.53 -9.15
N THR A 54 -1.40 -5.80 -7.95
CA THR A 54 -0.38 -6.86 -7.73
C THR A 54 -0.95 -8.28 -7.84
N GLY A 55 -2.28 -8.44 -7.89
CA GLY A 55 -2.95 -9.73 -8.05
C GLY A 55 -3.27 -10.09 -9.51
N ALA A 56 -3.11 -9.16 -10.45
CA ALA A 56 -3.38 -9.40 -11.86
C ALA A 56 -2.21 -10.12 -12.55
N THR A 57 -2.51 -11.20 -13.28
CA THR A 57 -1.51 -11.92 -14.11
C THR A 57 -1.28 -11.25 -15.47
N HIS A 58 -2.23 -10.41 -15.91
CA HIS A 58 -2.20 -9.68 -17.17
C HIS A 58 -2.70 -8.25 -16.94
N ASN A 59 -2.21 -7.29 -17.74
CA ASN A 59 -2.71 -5.93 -17.71
C ASN A 59 -4.01 -5.83 -18.52
N PHE A 60 -5.01 -5.14 -17.95
CA PHE A 60 -6.30 -4.91 -18.60
C PHE A 60 -6.42 -3.44 -19.00
N VAL A 61 -7.08 -3.21 -20.12
CA VAL A 61 -7.42 -1.87 -20.61
C VAL A 61 -8.87 -1.91 -21.05
N ALA A 62 -9.64 -0.89 -20.67
CA ALA A 62 -11.00 -0.74 -21.15
C ALA A 62 -10.99 -0.49 -22.67
N GLU A 63 -11.97 -0.98 -23.40
CA GLU A 63 -12.01 -0.86 -24.87
C GLU A 63 -11.95 0.60 -25.35
N ASP A 64 -12.67 1.49 -24.66
CA ASP A 64 -12.65 2.92 -24.93
C ASP A 64 -11.26 3.54 -24.72
N GLU A 65 -10.56 3.07 -23.68
CA GLU A 65 -9.21 3.53 -23.37
C GLU A 65 -8.20 2.99 -24.37
N ALA A 66 -8.34 1.73 -24.80
CA ALA A 66 -7.51 1.16 -25.84
C ALA A 66 -7.65 1.92 -27.16
N ARG A 67 -8.87 2.31 -27.52
CA ARG A 67 -9.15 3.16 -28.70
C ARG A 67 -8.55 4.55 -28.54
N ARG A 68 -8.70 5.17 -27.37
CA ARG A 68 -8.09 6.49 -27.08
C ARG A 68 -6.57 6.44 -27.17
N LEU A 69 -5.96 5.36 -26.69
CA LEU A 69 -4.51 5.12 -26.71
C LEU A 69 -4.00 4.59 -28.06
N GLU A 70 -4.88 4.38 -29.05
CA GLU A 70 -4.52 3.86 -30.38
C GLU A 70 -3.79 2.51 -30.31
N LEU A 71 -4.22 1.64 -29.38
CA LEU A 71 -3.63 0.32 -29.24
C LEU A 71 -4.09 -0.61 -30.36
N GLN A 72 -3.13 -1.23 -31.03
CA GLN A 72 -3.40 -2.22 -32.08
C GLN A 72 -3.61 -3.60 -31.44
N ALA A 73 -4.84 -4.12 -31.56
CA ALA A 73 -5.18 -5.46 -31.10
C ALA A 73 -4.77 -6.51 -32.14
N SER A 74 -4.05 -7.53 -31.71
CA SER A 74 -3.94 -8.78 -32.46
C SER A 74 -4.96 -9.78 -31.93
N LYS A 75 -5.78 -10.33 -32.83
CA LYS A 75 -6.75 -11.37 -32.50
C LYS A 75 -6.00 -12.68 -32.28
N LYS A 76 -6.16 -13.30 -31.11
CA LYS A 76 -5.70 -14.67 -30.90
C LYS A 76 -6.74 -15.66 -31.45
N GLU A 77 -6.28 -16.82 -31.90
CA GLU A 77 -7.11 -17.86 -32.56
C GLU A 77 -8.26 -18.37 -31.67
N ASP A 78 -8.20 -18.13 -30.35
CA ASP A 78 -9.22 -18.54 -29.37
C ASP A 78 -10.38 -17.53 -29.20
N GLY A 79 -10.43 -16.47 -30.01
CA GLY A 79 -11.61 -15.60 -30.21
C GLY A 79 -12.06 -14.74 -29.02
N SER A 80 -11.52 -14.95 -27.82
CA SER A 80 -11.99 -14.32 -26.58
C SER A 80 -11.03 -13.27 -26.01
N ARG A 81 -9.77 -13.25 -26.46
CA ARG A 81 -8.73 -12.35 -25.94
C ARG A 81 -8.03 -11.59 -27.05
N GLN A 82 -8.00 -10.27 -26.91
CA GLN A 82 -7.21 -9.38 -27.73
C GLN A 82 -5.93 -9.03 -26.96
N SER A 83 -4.78 -9.20 -27.59
CA SER A 83 -3.52 -8.69 -27.03
C SER A 83 -3.18 -7.37 -27.70
N PHE A 84 -2.88 -6.35 -26.89
CA PHE A 84 -2.37 -5.08 -27.36
C PHE A 84 -0.85 -5.09 -27.31
N LYS A 85 -0.21 -4.76 -28.43
CA LYS A 85 1.25 -4.61 -28.48
C LYS A 85 1.59 -3.16 -28.18
N LEU A 86 2.30 -2.92 -27.09
CA LEU A 86 2.89 -1.62 -26.82
C LEU A 86 4.14 -1.44 -27.71
N PRO A 87 4.34 -0.28 -28.35
CA PRO A 87 5.57 0.00 -29.07
C PRO A 87 6.72 0.09 -28.06
N SER A 88 7.77 -0.69 -28.30
CA SER A 88 9.03 -0.57 -27.58
C SER A 88 9.62 0.80 -27.88
N HIS A 89 9.81 1.64 -26.86
CA HIS A 89 10.68 2.79 -27.01
C HIS A 89 12.11 2.25 -27.13
N HIS A 90 12.68 2.33 -28.33
CA HIS A 90 14.13 2.32 -28.48
C HIS A 90 14.64 3.63 -27.87
N MET A 91 15.28 3.54 -26.71
CA MET A 91 16.22 4.56 -26.27
C MET A 91 17.53 4.25 -26.99
N GLU A 92 17.90 5.09 -27.94
CA GLU A 92 19.26 5.14 -28.51
C GLU A 92 20.24 5.72 -27.48
#